data_AF-A0A4Q5NGK5-F1
#
_entry.id   AF-A0A4Q5NGK5-F1
#
_cell.length_a   1.000
_cell.length_b   1.000
_cell.length_c   1.000
_cell.angle_alpha   90.00
_cell.angle_beta   90.00
_cell.angle_gamma   90.00
#
_symmetry.space_group_name_H-M   'P 1'
#
loop_
_entity.id
_entity.type
_entity.pdbx_description
1 polymer ?
#
loop_
_entity_poly.entity_id
_entity_poly.type
_entity_poly.pdbx_seq_one_letter_code
_entity_poly.pdbx_strand_id
1 'polypeptide(L)'
;MILYITLTLFTISLLILLLKPNYLFVLFALELLLLAVNINFIFGSLLFDDFLGQSISLILFSVAAVDTAIGLSLLLNFYNLRK
;
A
#
# COMPACT_ATOMS: atom_id res chain seq x y z
N MET A 1 16.89 8.00 -9.68
CA MET A 1 15.72 7.70 -10.53
C MET A 1 14.61 7.02 -9.74
N ILE A 2 14.87 5.91 -9.04
CA ILE A 2 13.86 5.22 -8.21
C ILE A 2 13.17 6.15 -7.21
N LEU A 3 13.91 7.05 -6.54
CA LEU A 3 13.32 7.97 -5.55
C LEU A 3 12.19 8.82 -6.13
N TYR A 4 12.34 9.30 -7.38
CA TYR A 4 11.30 10.08 -8.04
C TYR A 4 10.05 9.24 -8.33
N ILE A 5 10.24 7.97 -8.70
CA ILE A 5 9.15 7.03 -8.96
C ILE A 5 8.39 6.73 -7.67
N THR A 6 9.09 6.42 -6.58
CA THR A 6 8.44 6.17 -5.28
C THR A 6 7.75 7.42 -4.74
N LEU A 7 8.32 8.61 -4.98
CA LEU A 7 7.73 9.87 -4.53
C LEU A 7 6.47 10.22 -5.32
N THR A 8 6.43 9.97 -6.64
CA THR A 8 5.21 10.17 -7.43
C THR A 8 4.11 9.16 -7.07
N LEU A 9 4.46 7.89 -6.86
CA LEU A 9 3.52 6.88 -6.37
C LEU A 9 2.94 7.27 -5.00
N PHE A 10 3.79 7.72 -4.09
CA PHE A 10 3.37 8.17 -2.76
C PHE A 10 2.45 9.40 -2.83
N THR A 11 2.79 10.41 -3.62
CA THR A 11 1.93 11.60 -3.76
C THR A 11 0.60 11.29 -4.45
N ILE A 12 0.57 10.41 -5.45
CA ILE A 12 -0.67 9.94 -6.09
C ILE A 12 -1.55 9.22 -5.06
N SER A 13 -0.97 8.34 -4.24
CA SER A 13 -1.72 7.62 -3.20
C SER A 13 -2.37 8.56 -2.19
N LEU A 14 -1.64 9.59 -1.73
CA LEU A 14 -2.16 10.64 -0.86
C LEU A 14 -3.26 11.45 -1.54
N LEU A 15 -3.11 11.76 -2.82
CA LEU A 15 -4.11 12.50 -3.58
C LEU A 15 -5.42 11.72 -3.68
N ILE A 16 -5.35 10.41 -3.93
CA ILE A 16 -6.53 9.53 -3.99
C ILE A 16 -7.24 9.49 -2.64
N LEU A 17 -6.48 9.38 -1.54
CA LEU A 17 -7.00 9.37 -0.18
C LEU A 17 -7.80 10.63 0.15
N LEU A 18 -7.30 11.81 -0.25
CA LEU A 18 -7.91 13.09 0.03
C LEU A 18 -9.11 13.40 -0.88
N LEU A 19 -9.04 13.03 -2.15
CA LEU A 19 -10.03 13.42 -3.16
C LEU A 19 -11.23 12.48 -3.26
N LYS A 20 -11.13 11.24 -2.76
CA LYS A 20 -12.18 10.23 -2.90
C LYS A 20 -12.70 9.79 -1.52
N PRO A 21 -13.94 10.14 -1.16
CA PRO A 21 -14.52 9.75 0.13
C PRO A 21 -15.00 8.28 0.18
N ASN A 22 -14.92 7.55 -0.93
CA ASN A 22 -15.40 6.18 -1.03
C ASN A 22 -14.43 5.21 -0.36
N TYR A 23 -14.92 4.39 0.57
CA TYR A 23 -14.13 3.39 1.29
C TYR A 23 -13.29 2.47 0.39
N LEU A 24 -13.84 2.08 -0.77
CA LEU A 24 -13.13 1.29 -1.79
C LEU A 24 -11.86 1.99 -2.31
N PHE A 25 -11.95 3.29 -2.58
CA PHE A 25 -10.82 4.08 -3.06
C PHE A 25 -9.78 4.33 -1.97
N VAL A 26 -10.22 4.41 -0.71
CA VAL A 26 -9.33 4.51 0.45
C VAL A 26 -8.49 3.22 0.60
N LEU A 27 -9.11 2.05 0.47
CA LEU A 27 -8.41 0.76 0.49
C LEU A 27 -7.38 0.65 -0.65
N PHE A 28 -7.77 1.06 -1.86
CA PHE A 28 -6.88 1.10 -3.01
C PHE A 28 -5.70 2.09 -2.83
N ALA A 29 -5.95 3.25 -2.21
CA ALA A 29 -4.90 4.21 -1.88
C ALA A 29 -3.90 3.63 -0.86
N LEU A 30 -4.37 2.86 0.12
CA LEU A 30 -3.50 2.20 1.11
C LEU A 30 -2.59 1.14 0.47
N GLU A 31 -3.10 0.33 -0.46
CA GLU A 31 -2.28 -0.62 -1.22
C GLU A 31 -1.17 0.07 -2.01
N LEU A 32 -1.50 1.16 -2.72
CA LEU A 32 -0.53 1.96 -3.48
C LEU A 32 0.52 2.61 -2.57
N LEU A 33 0.12 3.08 -1.39
CA LEU A 33 1.03 3.67 -0.41
C LEU A 33 2.01 2.62 0.16
N LEU A 34 1.50 1.45 0.54
CA LEU A 34 2.32 0.32 1.01
C LEU A 34 3.27 -0.18 -0.07
N LEU A 35 2.86 -0.16 -1.34
CA LEU A 35 3.72 -0.51 -2.47
C LEU A 35 4.87 0.49 -2.63
N ALA A 36 4.61 1.79 -2.55
CA ALA A 36 5.64 2.82 -2.66
C ALA A 36 6.70 2.69 -1.55
N VAL A 37 6.25 2.41 -0.32
CA VAL A 37 7.13 2.18 0.84
C VAL A 37 7.96 0.89 0.66
N ASN A 38 7.36 -0.20 0.17
CA ASN A 38 8.06 -1.45 -0.11
C ASN A 38 9.20 -1.28 -1.12
N ILE A 39 8.94 -0.58 -2.23
CA ILE A 39 9.97 -0.31 -3.25
C ILE A 39 11.14 0.48 -2.64
N ASN A 40 10.85 1.44 -1.76
CA ASN A 40 11.88 2.22 -1.08
C ASN A 40 12.75 1.35 -0.15
N PHE A 41 12.16 0.40 0.59
CA PHE A 41 12.91 -0.53 1.43
C PHE A 41 13.79 -1.51 0.64
N ILE A 42 13.28 -2.06 -0.46
CA ILE A 42 14.06 -2.95 -1.34
C ILE A 42 15.23 -2.18 -1.97
N PHE A 43 14.99 -0.96 -2.44
CA PHE A 43 16.05 -0.14 -3.01
C PHE A 43 17.07 0.34 -1.96
N GLY A 44 16.62 0.65 -0.75
CA GLY A 44 17.50 0.94 0.38
C GLY A 44 18.43 -0.24 0.70
N SER A 45 17.89 -1.46 0.71
CA SER A 45 18.70 -2.69 0.85
C SER A 45 19.78 -2.81 -0.23
N LEU A 46 19.47 -2.47 -1.48
CA LEU A 46 20.43 -2.48 -2.59
C LEU A 46 21.51 -1.39 -2.47
N LEU A 47 21.22 -0.26 -1.81
CA LEU A 47 22.19 0.83 -1.64
C LEU A 47 23.17 0.58 -0.50
N PHE A 48 22.70 -0.07 0.57
CA PHE A 48 23.51 -0.38 1.76
C PHE A 48 24.08 -1.82 1.72
N ASP A 49 23.79 -2.59 0.67
CA ASP A 49 24.14 -4.02 0.52
C ASP A 49 23.69 -4.90 1.71
N ASP A 50 22.62 -4.50 2.39
CA ASP A 50 22.11 -5.15 3.59
C ASP A 50 20.83 -5.94 3.31
N PHE A 51 20.74 -7.19 3.78
CA PHE A 51 19.55 -8.04 3.62
C PHE A 51 18.31 -7.56 4.41
N LEU A 52 18.50 -6.63 5.35
CA LEU A 52 17.44 -6.13 6.23
C LEU A 52 16.25 -5.55 5.45
N GLY A 53 16.48 -4.72 4.43
CA GLY A 53 15.37 -4.12 3.67
C GLY A 53 14.54 -5.14 2.88
N GLN A 54 15.16 -6.23 2.41
CA GLN A 54 14.44 -7.34 1.78
C GLN A 54 13.56 -8.09 2.79
N SER A 55 14.08 -8.38 3.99
CA SER A 55 13.29 -9.04 5.04
C SER A 55 12.09 -8.21 5.50
N ILE A 56 12.27 -6.89 5.65
CA ILE A 56 11.20 -5.94 6.00
C ILE A 56 10.15 -5.89 4.88
N SER A 57 10.56 -5.95 3.61
CA SER A 57 9.62 -5.93 2.49
C SER A 57 8.66 -7.13 2.48
N LEU A 58 9.12 -8.31 2.89
CA LEU A 58 8.28 -9.51 3.00
C LEU A 58 7.22 -9.36 4.12
N ILE A 59 7.59 -8.73 5.22
CA ILE A 59 6.66 -8.43 6.31
C ILE A 59 5.61 -7.41 5.84
N LEU A 60 6.03 -6.36 5.12
CA LEU A 60 5.11 -5.37 4.57
C LEU A 60 4.14 -5.97 3.53
N PHE A 61 4.57 -6.92 2.71
CA PHE A 61 3.64 -7.66 1.83
C PHE A 61 2.62 -8.48 2.62
N SER A 62 3.03 -9.06 3.74
CA SER A 62 2.10 -9.79 4.61
C SER A 62 1.06 -8.85 5.24
N VAL A 63 1.46 -7.65 5.66
CA VAL A 63 0.53 -6.61 6.14
C VAL A 63 -0.42 -6.17 5.03
N ALA A 64 0.09 -5.92 3.82
CA ALA A 64 -0.74 -5.56 2.68
C ALA A 64 -1.79 -6.64 2.38
N ALA A 65 -1.42 -7.93 2.44
CA ALA A 65 -2.36 -9.03 2.26
C ALA A 65 -3.48 -9.02 3.31
N VAL A 66 -3.15 -8.76 4.58
CA VAL A 66 -4.14 -8.62 5.66
C VAL A 66 -5.09 -7.45 5.40
N ASP A 67 -4.57 -6.30 4.98
CA ASP A 67 -5.38 -5.11 4.68
C ASP A 67 -6.37 -5.38 3.54
N THR A 68 -5.95 -6.09 2.48
CA THR A 68 -6.85 -6.46 1.38
C THR A 68 -7.98 -7.39 1.85
N ALA A 69 -7.69 -8.35 2.73
CA ALA A 69 -8.68 -9.26 3.28
C ALA A 69 -9.71 -8.52 4.15
N ILE A 70 -9.24 -7.58 4.98
CA ILE A 70 -10.10 -6.70 5.78
C ILE A 70 -10.97 -5.85 4.86
N GLY A 71 -10.38 -5.21 3.85
CA GLY A 71 -11.11 -4.39 2.88
C GLY A 71 -12.25 -5.12 2.18
N LEU A 72 -11.98 -6.34 1.71
CA LEU A 72 -12.98 -7.20 1.08
C LEU A 72 -14.08 -7.62 2.05
N SER A 73 -13.74 -7.98 3.29
CA SER A 73 -14.72 -8.35 4.31
C SER A 73 -15.70 -7.21 4.61
N LEU A 74 -15.19 -5.98 4.66
CA LEU A 74 -15.96 -4.76 4.92
C LEU A 74 -16.91 -4.45 3.75
N LEU A 75 -16.44 -4.66 2.52
CA LEU A 75 -17.22 -4.50 1.31
C LEU A 75 -18.37 -5.51 1.23
N LEU A 76 -18.12 -6.77 1.55
CA LEU A 76 -19.14 -7.83 1.60
C LEU A 76 -20.22 -7.52 2.64
N ASN A 77 -19.82 -7.07 3.83
CA ASN A 77 -20.76 -6.72 4.89
C ASN A 77 -21.64 -5.52 4.48
N PHE A 78 -21.03 -4.49 3.88
CA PHE A 78 -21.77 -3.34 3.37
C PHE A 78 -22.79 -3.73 2.28
N TYR A 79 -22.43 -4.67 1.40
CA TYR A 79 -23.34 -5.17 0.38
C TYR A 79 -24.51 -5.97 0.99
N ASN A 80 -24.25 -6.80 2.00
CA ASN A 80 -25.28 -7.58 2.69
C ASN A 80 -26.28 -6.71 3.45
N LEU A 81 -25.84 -5.59 4.04
CA LEU A 81 -26.71 -4.64 4.75
C LEU A 81 -27.65 -3.84 3.83
N ARG A 82 -27.43 -3.88 2.51
CA ARG A 82 -28.22 -3.13 1.51
C ARG A 82 -29.26 -3.98 0.79
N LYS A 83 -29.34 -5.29 1.09
CA LYS A 83 -30.52 -6.11 0.81
C LYS A 83 -31.56 -5.90 1.90
#